data_AF-V4Y689-F1
#
_entry.id   AF-V4Y689-F1
#
_cell.length_a   1.000
_cell.length_b   1.000
_cell.length_c   1.000
_cell.angle_alpha   90.00
_cell.angle_beta   90.00
_cell.angle_gamma   90.00
#
_symmetry.space_group_name_H-M   'P 1'
#
loop_
_entity.id
_entity.type
_entity.pdbx_description
1 polymer ?
#
loop_
_entity_poly.entity_id
_entity_poly.type
_entity_poly.pdbx_seq_one_letter_code
_entity_poly.pdbx_strand_id
1 'polypeptide(L)'
;MVPDSQSRLFSSDITEGLIRIRTQKNRMDSDERLSSQTTPELEDVSSLDRLPLHSTDLLTLLDPSGVVLYESPSIERLYGYDQEELVGELVAEYFHPEDRDRVVEAFAAIVSDDGNHVETVEYRHEMADGSYKWIETTGSSNPTPDGHYVINSRDISERKQREQQLQQTRKQVQSERDGKEAIRQLLLETSTDREIAASVCRLLVEDYGYEAGWVVRNQARDGDDPRPVMVADHGSDRGFRGPDAAGSIDTATRRTLATDAPVTVTTGSDEEPDIVARLERCGLSSVRSVPLDHEGLSYGALTVVRTDSGSDVAQQLVDEVAVAIAFKQQVHRQQEALASETVTELTLRYTGEHVLTALLAALAADEREETDDGDRPEVVVEELQSGGDSGVTFLLKTADADAETLRSTAAGLPSVQAATVVTASETIAVVLMRADGQSIRRLVGGHGEVLRSIITHDGCLDLTVEFPRRTDISAIVDTVEDHWPEASMYACTERPVDDEHPSAFGRLTIKQEDALRAASLAGFFERPQQANAEDVAETLGCSASTFLHHLRNAELAVFKDAFSHDGRVD
;
A
#
# COMPACT_ATOMS: atom_id res chain seq x y z
N MET A 1 -11.92 -11.01 -55.02
CA MET A 1 -11.75 -10.00 -56.07
C MET A 1 -10.86 -8.92 -55.47
N VAL A 2 -9.65 -8.82 -56.02
CA VAL A 2 -8.53 -7.87 -55.78
C VAL A 2 -9.05 -6.42 -56.01
N PRO A 3 -8.52 -5.35 -55.37
CA PRO A 3 -7.09 -5.03 -55.43
C PRO A 3 -6.36 -4.59 -54.16
N ASP A 4 -5.33 -5.36 -53.88
CA ASP A 4 -4.13 -5.09 -53.10
C ASP A 4 -2.95 -5.16 -54.10
N SER A 5 -2.54 -4.04 -54.72
CA SER A 5 -1.44 -4.04 -55.73
C SER A 5 -0.81 -2.67 -56.11
N GLN A 6 -0.99 -1.56 -55.37
CA GLN A 6 -0.39 -0.26 -55.79
C GLN A 6 0.46 0.47 -54.76
N SER A 7 0.50 0.07 -53.48
CA SER A 7 1.38 0.70 -52.48
C SER A 7 2.75 0.02 -52.34
N ARG A 8 2.98 -1.13 -53.00
CA ARG A 8 4.27 -1.86 -52.96
C ARG A 8 5.19 -1.63 -54.18
N LEU A 9 4.80 -0.78 -55.12
CA LEU A 9 5.57 -0.54 -56.36
C LEU A 9 6.44 0.72 -56.33
N PHE A 10 6.33 1.58 -55.31
CA PHE A 10 7.18 2.78 -55.19
C PHE A 10 8.36 2.65 -54.22
N SER A 11 8.45 1.54 -53.47
CA SER A 11 9.57 1.28 -52.54
C SER A 11 10.76 0.56 -53.19
N SER A 12 10.63 0.08 -54.43
CA SER A 12 11.68 -0.73 -55.10
C SER A 12 12.63 0.09 -55.98
N ASP A 13 12.23 1.29 -56.42
CA ASP A 13 13.01 2.06 -57.42
C ASP A 13 13.99 3.07 -56.81
N ILE A 14 13.89 3.38 -55.51
CA ILE A 14 14.83 4.28 -54.83
C ILE A 14 16.01 3.51 -54.24
N THR A 15 15.81 2.26 -53.80
CA THR A 15 16.88 1.39 -53.30
C THR A 15 17.83 0.92 -54.41
N GLU A 16 17.37 0.78 -55.66
CA GLU A 16 18.23 0.42 -56.80
C GLU A 16 19.06 1.57 -57.37
N GLY A 17 18.69 2.83 -57.11
CA GLY A 17 19.43 4.02 -57.56
C GLY A 17 20.77 4.22 -56.85
N LEU A 18 20.85 3.87 -55.56
CA LEU A 18 22.03 4.11 -54.73
C LEU A 18 23.09 3.00 -54.81
N ILE A 19 22.75 1.81 -55.32
CA ILE A 19 23.70 0.70 -55.48
C ILE A 19 24.46 0.77 -56.82
N ARG A 20 24.01 1.56 -57.81
CA ARG A 20 24.56 1.54 -59.18
C ARG A 20 25.84 2.37 -59.40
N ILE A 21 26.31 3.14 -58.42
CA ILE A 21 27.53 3.97 -58.53
C ILE A 21 28.79 3.22 -58.01
N ARG A 22 28.70 1.92 -57.68
CA ARG A 22 29.86 1.14 -57.20
C ARG A 22 30.71 0.50 -58.31
N THR A 23 30.36 0.59 -59.59
CA THR A 23 31.06 -0.15 -60.67
C THR A 23 31.75 0.70 -61.75
N GLN A 24 31.79 2.02 -61.63
CA GLN A 24 32.41 2.89 -62.66
C GLN A 24 33.62 3.72 -62.18
N LYS A 25 34.14 3.46 -60.96
CA LYS A 25 35.32 4.14 -60.39
C LYS A 25 36.59 3.27 -60.34
N ASN A 26 36.58 2.06 -60.91
CA ASN A 26 37.77 1.17 -60.98
C ASN A 26 38.36 1.02 -62.39
N ARG A 27 38.11 1.99 -63.29
CA ARG A 27 38.61 1.91 -64.67
C ARG A 27 38.99 3.27 -65.25
N MET A 28 39.72 4.09 -64.53
CA MET A 28 40.41 5.24 -65.14
C MET A 28 41.60 5.76 -64.32
N ASP A 29 42.41 4.86 -63.79
CA ASP A 29 43.80 5.18 -63.44
C ASP A 29 44.71 4.61 -64.55
N SER A 30 44.88 5.37 -65.64
CA SER A 30 46.05 5.24 -66.53
C SER A 30 46.19 6.50 -67.41
N ASP A 31 47.29 7.21 -67.17
CA ASP A 31 48.03 8.08 -68.09
C ASP A 31 47.64 9.56 -68.35
N GLU A 32 48.60 10.39 -67.91
CA GLU A 32 49.21 11.56 -68.57
C GLU A 32 48.60 12.99 -68.48
N ARG A 33 49.25 13.74 -67.57
CA ARG A 33 50.05 14.98 -67.80
C ARG A 33 49.39 16.34 -68.10
N LEU A 34 49.75 17.27 -67.20
CA LEU A 34 50.06 18.70 -67.35
C LEU A 34 49.04 19.61 -68.05
N SER A 35 48.42 20.51 -67.28
CA SER A 35 48.75 21.95 -67.27
C SER A 35 47.61 22.75 -66.62
N SER A 36 47.96 23.49 -65.56
CA SER A 36 47.36 24.73 -65.05
C SER A 36 45.97 25.15 -65.58
N GLN A 37 44.98 25.23 -64.68
CA GLN A 37 44.04 26.35 -64.59
C GLN A 37 43.27 26.34 -63.26
N THR A 38 43.66 27.30 -62.41
CA THR A 38 42.82 28.12 -61.51
C THR A 38 41.84 27.42 -60.56
N THR A 39 42.25 27.30 -59.30
CA THR A 39 41.40 27.22 -58.10
C THR A 39 40.40 28.38 -58.05
N PRO A 40 39.08 28.14 -57.88
CA PRO A 40 38.22 29.10 -57.20
C PRO A 40 38.35 28.87 -55.68
N GLU A 41 38.54 29.97 -54.97
CA GLU A 41 38.72 30.04 -53.52
C GLU A 41 37.50 29.51 -52.74
N LEU A 42 37.76 28.61 -51.80
CA LEU A 42 36.84 28.15 -50.75
C LEU A 42 36.73 29.23 -49.65
N GLU A 43 36.08 30.36 -49.95
CA GLU A 43 35.96 31.46 -48.96
C GLU A 43 34.81 31.28 -47.95
N ASP A 44 33.81 30.41 -48.20
CA ASP A 44 32.57 30.42 -47.39
C ASP A 44 32.51 29.39 -46.23
N VAL A 45 33.52 28.53 -46.06
CA VAL A 45 33.59 27.63 -44.88
C VAL A 45 33.95 28.41 -43.60
N SER A 46 34.59 29.57 -43.75
CA SER A 46 35.02 30.43 -42.64
C SER A 46 33.87 31.15 -41.90
N SER A 47 32.65 31.07 -42.44
CA SER A 47 31.45 31.72 -41.92
C SER A 47 30.79 30.96 -40.75
N LEU A 48 30.98 29.63 -40.69
CA LEU A 48 30.38 28.77 -39.65
C LEU A 48 31.14 28.79 -38.32
N ASP A 49 32.45 29.09 -38.35
CA ASP A 49 33.30 29.27 -37.15
C ASP A 49 32.92 30.51 -36.30
N ARG A 50 32.03 31.37 -36.81
CA ARG A 50 31.63 32.64 -36.18
C ARG A 50 30.23 32.63 -35.58
N LEU A 51 29.49 31.54 -35.68
CA LEU A 51 28.27 31.37 -34.88
C LEU A 51 28.69 31.22 -33.41
N PRO A 52 28.10 31.97 -32.47
CA PRO A 52 28.45 31.83 -31.06
C PRO A 52 28.11 30.41 -30.58
N LEU A 53 29.14 29.55 -30.51
CA LEU A 53 29.15 28.19 -29.97
C LEU A 53 28.95 28.19 -28.44
N HIS A 54 27.83 28.73 -28.00
CA HIS A 54 27.30 28.51 -26.65
C HIS A 54 26.16 27.49 -26.63
N SER A 55 25.83 26.86 -27.77
CA SER A 55 24.93 25.72 -27.78
C SER A 55 25.69 24.44 -27.46
N THR A 56 25.18 23.68 -26.50
CA THR A 56 25.62 22.32 -26.16
C THR A 56 25.37 21.33 -27.31
N ASP A 57 24.62 21.76 -28.32
CA ASP A 57 24.18 20.95 -29.45
C ASP A 57 25.26 20.84 -30.54
N LEU A 58 25.24 19.72 -31.26
CA LEU A 58 26.10 19.40 -32.39
C LEU A 58 25.48 19.93 -33.69
N LEU A 59 26.27 20.70 -34.44
CA LEU A 59 25.92 21.09 -35.80
C LEU A 59 26.56 20.14 -36.80
N THR A 60 25.75 19.54 -37.66
CA THR A 60 26.18 18.66 -38.75
C THR A 60 25.74 19.27 -40.08
N LEU A 61 26.61 19.27 -41.08
CA LEU A 61 26.28 19.64 -42.45
C LEU A 61 26.21 18.37 -43.30
N LEU A 62 25.07 18.10 -43.92
CA LEU A 62 24.85 16.93 -44.77
C LEU A 62 24.62 17.33 -46.22
N ASP A 63 25.07 16.49 -47.15
CA ASP A 63 24.63 16.58 -48.55
C ASP A 63 23.22 15.98 -48.74
N PRO A 64 22.57 16.13 -49.90
CA PRO A 64 21.24 15.56 -50.16
C PRO A 64 21.16 14.02 -50.08
N SER A 65 22.29 13.33 -50.09
CA SER A 65 22.38 11.87 -49.95
C SER A 65 22.63 11.41 -48.51
N GLY A 66 22.81 12.35 -47.56
CA GLY A 66 23.07 12.07 -46.15
C GLY A 66 24.55 11.83 -45.83
N VAL A 67 25.47 12.22 -46.71
CA VAL A 67 26.91 12.18 -46.45
C VAL A 67 27.30 13.38 -45.58
N VAL A 68 28.11 13.13 -44.56
CA VAL A 68 28.61 14.15 -43.63
C VAL A 68 29.68 15.00 -44.31
N LEU A 69 29.44 16.30 -44.43
CA LEU A 69 30.38 17.28 -44.98
C LEU A 69 31.13 18.05 -43.91
N TYR A 70 30.50 18.23 -42.74
CA TYR A 70 31.09 18.93 -41.61
C TYR A 70 30.39 18.53 -40.32
N GLU A 71 31.17 18.46 -39.24
CA GLU A 71 30.70 18.31 -37.87
C GLU A 71 31.33 19.41 -37.02
N SER A 72 30.55 20.04 -36.16
CA SER A 72 31.10 21.01 -35.19
C SER A 72 31.97 20.30 -34.14
N PRO A 73 32.92 21.00 -33.49
CA PRO A 73 33.79 20.40 -32.45
C PRO A 73 33.04 19.76 -31.27
N SER A 74 31.74 20.04 -31.10
CA SER A 74 30.90 19.39 -30.09
C SER A 74 30.72 17.88 -30.32
N ILE A 75 31.07 17.34 -31.50
CA ILE A 75 31.01 15.90 -31.81
C ILE A 75 31.84 15.05 -30.85
N GLU A 76 33.03 15.51 -30.47
CA GLU A 76 33.89 14.82 -29.49
C GLU A 76 33.19 14.64 -28.15
N ARG A 77 32.39 15.64 -27.73
CA ARG A 77 31.63 15.58 -26.49
C ARG A 77 30.34 14.80 -26.63
N LEU A 78 29.66 14.93 -27.77
CA LEU A 78 28.33 14.35 -27.97
C LEU A 78 28.38 12.87 -28.34
N TYR A 79 29.27 12.48 -29.27
CA TYR A 79 29.40 11.13 -29.83
C TYR A 79 30.73 10.44 -29.52
N GLY A 80 31.78 11.21 -29.18
CA GLY A 80 33.09 10.66 -28.85
C GLY A 80 34.01 10.40 -30.05
N TYR A 81 33.58 10.78 -31.26
CA TYR A 81 34.39 10.73 -32.48
C TYR A 81 35.24 11.99 -32.64
N ASP A 82 36.39 11.86 -33.28
CA ASP A 82 37.18 13.02 -33.70
C ASP A 82 36.44 13.81 -34.80
N GLN A 83 36.64 15.13 -34.86
CA GLN A 83 35.84 16.01 -35.74
C GLN A 83 35.85 15.61 -37.22
N GLU A 84 36.96 15.07 -37.70
CA GLU A 84 37.14 14.69 -39.11
C GLU A 84 36.77 13.22 -39.37
N GLU A 85 36.49 12.44 -38.33
CA GLU A 85 36.37 10.97 -38.41
C GLU A 85 35.13 10.52 -39.17
N LEU A 86 34.01 11.25 -39.03
CA LEU A 86 32.76 10.95 -39.71
C LEU A 86 32.61 11.67 -41.05
N VAL A 87 33.52 12.57 -41.41
CA VAL A 87 33.43 13.35 -42.65
C VAL A 87 33.63 12.44 -43.86
N GLY A 88 32.66 12.47 -44.78
CA GLY A 88 32.61 11.61 -45.96
C GLY A 88 31.88 10.28 -45.77
N GLU A 89 31.47 9.96 -44.54
CA GLU A 89 30.68 8.77 -44.24
C GLU A 89 29.17 9.04 -44.35
N LEU A 90 28.40 7.97 -44.52
CA LEU A 90 26.95 8.03 -44.57
C LEU A 90 26.39 8.00 -43.14
N VAL A 91 25.70 9.06 -42.71
CA VAL A 91 25.22 9.21 -41.32
C VAL A 91 24.29 8.06 -40.88
N ALA A 92 23.56 7.47 -41.82
CA ALA A 92 22.64 6.37 -41.56
C ALA A 92 23.31 5.09 -41.03
N GLU A 93 24.62 4.91 -41.24
CA GLU A 93 25.36 3.77 -40.73
C GLU A 93 25.44 3.77 -39.20
N TYR A 94 25.41 4.96 -38.58
CA TYR A 94 25.54 5.17 -37.13
C TYR A 94 24.20 5.20 -36.39
N PHE A 95 23.08 4.97 -37.09
CA PHE A 95 21.78 4.85 -36.45
C PHE A 95 21.56 3.43 -35.96
N HIS A 96 20.94 3.30 -34.78
CA HIS A 96 20.48 2.01 -34.29
C HIS A 96 19.59 1.32 -35.34
N PRO A 97 19.73 0.00 -35.58
CA PRO A 97 19.04 -0.69 -36.67
C PRO A 97 17.52 -0.51 -36.69
N GLU A 98 16.88 -0.44 -35.52
CA GLU A 98 15.43 -0.23 -35.38
C GLU A 98 14.98 1.20 -35.71
N ASP A 99 15.87 2.18 -35.63
CA ASP A 99 15.56 3.60 -35.86
C ASP A 99 15.94 4.07 -37.27
N ARG A 100 16.83 3.35 -37.96
CA ARG A 100 17.44 3.75 -39.23
C ARG A 100 16.43 4.16 -40.30
N ASP A 101 15.48 3.29 -40.64
CA ASP A 101 14.53 3.55 -41.74
C ASP A 101 13.70 4.81 -41.48
N ARG A 102 13.22 4.96 -40.23
CA ARG A 102 12.42 6.12 -39.80
C ARG A 102 13.19 7.44 -39.87
N VAL A 103 14.47 7.45 -39.46
CA VAL A 103 15.30 8.66 -39.49
C VAL A 103 15.66 9.03 -40.93
N VAL A 104 15.96 8.03 -41.78
CA VAL A 104 16.25 8.24 -43.20
C VAL A 104 15.03 8.79 -43.94
N GLU A 105 13.82 8.27 -43.66
CA GLU A 105 12.58 8.79 -44.23
C GLU A 105 12.33 10.26 -43.84
N ALA A 106 12.56 10.61 -42.58
CA ALA A 106 12.43 11.99 -42.10
C ALA A 106 13.42 12.94 -42.80
N PHE A 107 14.66 12.52 -43.01
CA PHE A 107 15.64 13.31 -43.77
C PHE A 107 15.26 13.42 -45.25
N ALA A 108 14.78 12.34 -45.87
CA ALA A 108 14.31 12.38 -47.26
C ALA A 108 13.13 13.34 -47.46
N ALA A 109 12.24 13.46 -46.46
CA ALA A 109 11.15 14.43 -46.46
C ALA A 109 11.66 15.88 -46.41
N ILE A 110 12.69 16.17 -45.59
CA ILE A 110 13.37 17.46 -45.57
C ILE A 110 13.96 17.80 -46.95
N VAL A 111 14.63 16.85 -47.59
CA VAL A 111 15.32 17.07 -48.87
C VAL A 111 14.36 17.25 -50.05
N SER A 112 13.17 16.64 -49.96
CA SER A 112 12.18 16.62 -51.05
C SER A 112 11.17 17.76 -50.99
N ASP A 113 11.17 18.56 -49.90
CA ASP A 113 10.25 19.67 -49.71
C ASP A 113 10.91 21.01 -50.11
N ASP A 114 10.24 21.76 -50.97
CA ASP A 114 10.68 23.08 -51.44
C ASP A 114 10.22 24.22 -50.49
N GLY A 115 9.63 23.89 -49.33
CA GLY A 115 9.05 24.79 -48.34
C GLY A 115 9.93 25.13 -47.13
N ASN A 116 9.34 25.80 -46.13
CA ASN A 116 9.94 26.08 -44.80
C ASN A 116 9.66 24.93 -43.80
N HIS A 117 9.80 23.68 -44.24
CA HIS A 117 9.55 22.51 -43.40
C HIS A 117 10.70 22.29 -42.41
N VAL A 118 10.35 21.95 -41.18
CA VAL A 118 11.28 21.63 -40.10
C VAL A 118 10.81 20.33 -39.49
N GLU A 119 11.71 19.36 -39.43
CA GLU A 119 11.44 18.03 -38.89
C GLU A 119 12.35 17.79 -37.69
N THR A 120 11.77 17.26 -36.61
CA THR A 120 12.49 16.88 -35.40
C THR A 120 12.30 15.40 -35.13
N VAL A 121 13.40 14.67 -34.97
CA VAL A 121 13.39 13.21 -34.78
C VAL A 121 14.24 12.83 -33.58
N GLU A 122 13.71 11.95 -32.74
CA GLU A 122 14.45 11.30 -31.65
C GLU A 122 14.89 9.90 -32.09
N TYR A 123 16.15 9.53 -31.87
CA TYR A 123 16.68 8.22 -32.23
C TYR A 123 17.91 7.84 -31.39
N ARG A 124 18.34 6.59 -31.52
CA ARG A 124 19.58 6.09 -30.91
C ARG A 124 20.73 6.19 -31.91
N HIS A 125 21.77 6.94 -31.54
CA HIS A 125 23.00 7.09 -32.31
C HIS A 125 24.12 6.25 -31.68
N GLU A 126 24.92 5.61 -32.51
CA GLU A 126 26.10 4.83 -32.11
C GLU A 126 27.25 5.75 -31.74
N MET A 127 27.91 5.45 -30.63
CA MET A 127 29.00 6.24 -30.08
C MET A 127 30.33 5.60 -30.48
N ALA A 128 31.45 6.33 -30.36
CA ALA A 128 32.78 5.81 -30.71
C ALA A 128 33.19 4.55 -29.91
N ASP A 129 32.60 4.33 -28.73
CA ASP A 129 32.81 3.13 -27.92
C ASP A 129 31.87 1.95 -28.26
N GLY A 130 31.00 2.12 -29.26
CA GLY A 130 30.00 1.14 -29.69
C GLY A 130 28.72 1.12 -28.85
N SER A 131 28.57 2.01 -27.86
CA SER A 131 27.32 2.18 -27.12
C SER A 131 26.30 3.01 -27.91
N TYR A 132 25.04 3.03 -27.46
CA TYR A 132 24.00 3.86 -28.07
C TYR A 132 23.53 4.95 -27.13
N LYS A 133 23.31 6.14 -27.68
CA LYS A 133 22.83 7.31 -26.95
C LYS A 133 21.58 7.90 -27.58
N TRP A 134 20.68 8.43 -26.76
CA TRP A 134 19.46 9.06 -27.26
C TRP A 134 19.73 10.48 -27.70
N ILE A 135 19.47 10.74 -28.98
CA ILE A 135 19.69 12.01 -29.66
C ILE A 135 18.36 12.52 -30.19
N GLU A 136 18.15 13.82 -30.06
CA GLU A 136 17.10 14.53 -30.78
C GLU A 136 17.76 15.44 -31.82
N THR A 137 17.33 15.31 -33.06
CA THR A 137 17.89 16.04 -34.18
C THR A 137 16.80 16.83 -34.87
N THR A 138 17.10 18.08 -35.19
CA THR A 138 16.23 18.98 -35.94
C THR A 138 16.93 19.41 -37.22
N GLY A 139 16.26 19.25 -38.34
CA GLY A 139 16.70 19.73 -39.65
C GLY A 139 15.61 20.55 -40.33
N SER A 140 16.01 21.46 -41.21
CA SER A 140 15.08 22.26 -42.02
C SER A 140 15.31 22.05 -43.50
N SER A 141 14.25 22.12 -44.30
CA SER A 141 14.26 22.00 -45.76
C SER A 141 14.83 23.24 -46.48
N ASN A 142 15.48 24.13 -45.74
CA ASN A 142 16.20 25.28 -46.29
C ASN A 142 17.69 24.92 -46.42
N PRO A 143 18.14 24.46 -47.59
CA PRO A 143 19.55 24.19 -47.81
C PRO A 143 20.38 25.49 -47.83
N THR A 144 21.67 25.36 -47.59
CA THR A 144 22.65 26.41 -47.84
C THR A 144 22.69 26.78 -49.34
N PRO A 145 23.32 27.90 -49.72
CA PRO A 145 23.49 28.26 -51.14
C PRO A 145 24.13 27.16 -52.01
N ASP A 146 24.92 26.28 -51.40
CA ASP A 146 25.59 25.14 -52.05
C ASP A 146 24.73 23.87 -52.10
N GLY A 147 23.50 23.89 -51.57
CA GLY A 147 22.58 22.75 -51.58
C GLY A 147 22.74 21.77 -50.41
N HIS A 148 23.39 22.19 -49.31
CA HIS A 148 23.64 21.34 -48.14
C HIS A 148 22.65 21.62 -47.00
N TYR A 149 22.41 20.62 -46.15
CA TYR A 149 21.43 20.70 -45.07
C TYR A 149 22.10 20.84 -43.72
N VAL A 150 21.69 21.85 -42.96
CA VAL A 150 22.17 22.09 -41.60
C VAL A 150 21.29 21.33 -40.62
N ILE A 151 21.92 20.47 -39.83
CA ILE A 151 21.30 19.57 -38.88
C ILE A 151 21.80 19.93 -37.49
N ASN A 152 20.88 20.07 -36.54
CA ASN A 152 21.20 20.35 -35.15
C ASN A 152 20.81 19.16 -34.27
N SER A 153 21.77 18.56 -33.57
CA SER A 153 21.61 17.34 -32.78
C SER A 153 21.93 17.59 -31.30
N ARG A 154 21.06 17.15 -30.41
CA ARG A 154 21.23 17.32 -28.96
C ARG A 154 21.05 16.02 -28.19
N ASP A 155 21.78 15.90 -27.08
CA ASP A 155 21.62 14.80 -26.15
C ASP A 155 20.31 14.91 -25.35
N ILE A 156 19.50 13.86 -25.41
CA ILE A 156 18.24 13.76 -24.65
C ILE A 156 18.26 12.56 -23.68
N SER A 157 19.43 11.99 -23.40
CA SER A 157 19.58 10.80 -22.56
C SER A 157 19.04 11.02 -21.14
N GLU A 158 19.34 12.15 -20.52
CA GLU A 158 18.79 12.48 -19.20
C GLU A 158 17.27 12.63 -19.21
N ARG A 159 16.71 13.20 -20.29
CA ARG A 159 15.24 13.34 -20.45
C ARG A 159 14.60 11.96 -20.54
N LYS A 160 15.16 11.06 -21.34
CA LYS A 160 14.67 9.68 -21.48
C LYS A 160 14.79 8.88 -20.18
N GLN A 161 15.88 9.04 -19.43
CA GLN A 161 16.03 8.41 -18.11
C GLN A 161 14.97 8.91 -17.13
N ARG A 162 14.72 10.23 -17.07
CA ARG A 162 13.66 10.81 -16.22
C ARG A 162 12.26 10.35 -16.64
N GLU A 163 11.98 10.27 -17.93
CA GLU A 163 10.72 9.73 -18.45
C GLU A 163 10.51 8.26 -18.07
N GLN A 164 11.54 7.43 -18.17
CA GLN A 164 11.49 6.03 -17.74
C GLN A 164 11.25 5.91 -16.23
N GLN A 165 11.95 6.70 -15.42
CA GLN A 165 11.73 6.74 -13.97
C GLN A 165 10.29 7.15 -13.63
N LEU A 166 9.78 8.21 -14.26
CA LEU A 166 8.40 8.66 -14.08
C LEU A 166 7.38 7.61 -14.51
N GLN A 167 7.61 6.90 -15.62
CA GLN A 167 6.76 5.80 -16.05
C GLN A 167 6.77 4.65 -15.04
N GLN A 168 7.93 4.31 -14.48
CA GLN A 168 8.06 3.29 -13.46
C GLN A 168 7.33 3.68 -12.18
N THR A 169 7.49 4.93 -11.70
CA THR A 169 6.75 5.45 -10.55
C THR A 169 5.25 5.49 -10.83
N ARG A 170 4.80 5.88 -12.02
CA ARG A 170 3.36 5.87 -12.39
C ARG A 170 2.79 4.46 -12.37
N LYS A 171 3.52 3.47 -12.91
CA LYS A 171 3.11 2.06 -12.86
C LYS A 171 2.99 1.57 -11.42
N GLN A 172 3.93 1.95 -10.54
CA GLN A 172 3.89 1.60 -9.12
C GLN A 172 2.65 2.22 -8.44
N VAL A 173 2.42 3.52 -8.58
CA VAL A 173 1.25 4.21 -8.02
C VAL A 173 -0.06 3.63 -8.55
N GLN A 174 -0.09 3.24 -9.83
CA GLN A 174 -1.27 2.62 -10.43
C GLN A 174 -1.53 1.23 -9.83
N SER A 175 -0.50 0.40 -9.66
CA SER A 175 -0.66 -0.90 -8.99
C SER A 175 -1.11 -0.79 -7.53
N GLU A 176 -0.65 0.23 -6.79
CA GLU A 176 -1.12 0.52 -5.43
C GLU A 176 -2.60 0.94 -5.39
N ARG A 177 -3.03 1.73 -6.37
CA ARG A 177 -4.43 2.16 -6.50
C ARG A 177 -5.35 1.00 -6.88
N ASP A 178 -4.91 0.15 -7.79
CA ASP A 178 -5.68 -0.99 -8.28
C ASP A 178 -5.85 -2.04 -7.17
N GLY A 179 -4.80 -2.29 -6.35
CA GLY A 179 -4.91 -3.13 -5.16
C GLY A 179 -5.91 -2.60 -4.14
N LYS A 180 -5.88 -1.30 -3.84
CA LYS A 180 -6.83 -0.66 -2.92
C LYS A 180 -8.28 -0.71 -3.42
N GLU A 181 -8.52 -0.55 -4.72
CA GLU A 181 -9.88 -0.60 -5.27
C GLU A 181 -10.39 -2.05 -5.38
N ALA A 182 -9.54 -3.03 -5.69
CA ALA A 182 -9.91 -4.44 -5.67
C ALA A 182 -10.31 -4.90 -4.26
N ILE A 183 -9.55 -4.50 -3.24
CA ILE A 183 -9.90 -4.73 -1.82
C ILE A 183 -11.22 -4.04 -1.47
N ARG A 184 -11.40 -2.78 -1.90
CA ARG A 184 -12.64 -2.02 -1.63
C ARG A 184 -13.88 -2.67 -2.25
N GLN A 185 -13.78 -3.21 -3.46
CA GLN A 185 -14.88 -3.92 -4.10
C GLN A 185 -15.22 -5.23 -3.38
N LEU A 186 -14.21 -6.00 -2.97
CA LEU A 186 -14.41 -7.22 -2.16
C LEU A 186 -15.07 -6.93 -0.80
N LEU A 187 -14.77 -5.79 -0.19
CA LEU A 187 -15.37 -5.35 1.07
C LEU A 187 -16.83 -4.90 0.93
N LEU A 188 -17.23 -4.40 -0.25
CA LEU A 188 -18.58 -3.89 -0.54
C LEU A 188 -19.60 -4.98 -0.83
N GLU A 189 -19.18 -6.20 -1.12
CA GLU A 189 -20.09 -7.33 -1.36
C GLU A 189 -20.54 -7.96 -0.03
N THR A 190 -21.83 -8.35 0.03
CA THR A 190 -22.39 -9.16 1.13
C THR A 190 -21.98 -10.61 0.89
N SER A 191 -20.76 -10.95 1.28
CA SER A 191 -20.15 -12.24 1.02
C SER A 191 -19.70 -12.89 2.32
N THR A 192 -19.82 -14.22 2.41
CA THR A 192 -19.34 -15.00 3.56
C THR A 192 -17.82 -14.97 3.65
N ASP A 193 -17.24 -15.17 4.84
CA ASP A 193 -15.77 -15.21 5.05
C ASP A 193 -15.05 -16.12 4.03
N ARG A 194 -15.70 -17.22 3.65
CA ARG A 194 -15.18 -18.19 2.68
C ARG A 194 -15.12 -17.62 1.27
N GLU A 195 -16.15 -16.91 0.83
CA GLU A 195 -16.20 -16.30 -0.50
C GLU A 195 -15.15 -15.20 -0.64
N ILE A 196 -14.96 -14.40 0.41
CA ILE A 196 -13.96 -13.33 0.42
C ILE A 196 -12.55 -13.91 0.37
N ALA A 197 -12.26 -14.89 1.23
CA ALA A 197 -10.98 -15.58 1.21
C ALA A 197 -10.69 -16.22 -0.16
N ALA A 198 -11.70 -16.87 -0.77
CA ALA A 198 -11.55 -17.50 -2.08
C ALA A 198 -11.31 -16.49 -3.21
N SER A 199 -12.02 -15.35 -3.20
CA SER A 199 -11.85 -14.29 -4.18
C SER A 199 -10.47 -13.63 -4.06
N VAL A 200 -9.99 -13.40 -2.83
CA VAL A 200 -8.63 -12.89 -2.58
C VAL A 200 -7.57 -13.85 -3.11
N CYS A 201 -7.64 -15.14 -2.74
CA CYS A 201 -6.65 -16.11 -3.19
C CYS A 201 -6.62 -16.20 -4.73
N ARG A 202 -7.79 -16.12 -5.37
CA ARG A 202 -7.89 -16.07 -6.83
C ARG A 202 -7.23 -14.82 -7.41
N LEU A 203 -7.54 -13.65 -6.88
CA LEU A 203 -6.98 -12.38 -7.34
C LEU A 203 -5.44 -12.38 -7.27
N LEU A 204 -4.88 -12.84 -6.15
CA LEU A 204 -3.42 -12.92 -5.97
C LEU A 204 -2.78 -13.82 -7.04
N VAL A 205 -3.38 -14.99 -7.32
CA VAL A 205 -2.84 -15.93 -8.30
C VAL A 205 -3.02 -15.44 -9.75
N GLU A 206 -4.22 -14.97 -10.09
CA GLU A 206 -4.57 -14.61 -11.48
C GLU A 206 -3.94 -13.27 -11.91
N ASP A 207 -3.91 -12.27 -11.01
CA ASP A 207 -3.56 -10.89 -11.38
C ASP A 207 -2.20 -10.44 -10.85
N TYR A 208 -1.69 -11.04 -9.77
CA TYR A 208 -0.46 -10.59 -9.09
C TYR A 208 0.71 -11.57 -9.18
N GLY A 209 0.57 -12.65 -9.94
CA GLY A 209 1.67 -13.57 -10.27
C GLY A 209 2.11 -14.47 -9.12
N TYR A 210 1.23 -14.76 -8.17
CA TYR A 210 1.46 -15.79 -7.16
C TYR A 210 1.14 -17.19 -7.73
N GLU A 211 1.88 -18.21 -7.30
CA GLU A 211 1.63 -19.59 -7.75
C GLU A 211 0.43 -20.22 -7.03
N ALA A 212 0.31 -19.90 -5.73
CA ALA A 212 -0.81 -20.30 -4.89
C ALA A 212 -0.96 -19.36 -3.70
N GLY A 213 -2.17 -19.33 -3.16
CA GLY A 213 -2.49 -18.67 -1.91
C GLY A 213 -3.58 -19.42 -1.15
N TRP A 214 -3.53 -19.37 0.17
CA TRP A 214 -4.55 -19.96 1.03
C TRP A 214 -4.77 -19.16 2.30
N VAL A 215 -5.99 -19.25 2.81
CA VAL A 215 -6.44 -18.63 4.05
C VAL A 215 -6.84 -19.73 5.02
N VAL A 216 -6.24 -19.70 6.20
CA VAL A 216 -6.58 -20.59 7.31
C VAL A 216 -7.22 -19.79 8.43
N ARG A 217 -8.14 -20.41 9.14
CA ARG A 217 -8.79 -19.87 10.33
C ARG A 217 -8.36 -20.64 11.55
N ASN A 218 -8.15 -19.93 12.65
CA ASN A 218 -7.99 -20.55 13.96
C ASN A 218 -9.38 -20.88 14.53
N GLN A 219 -9.69 -22.15 14.81
CA GLN A 219 -10.91 -22.49 15.54
C GLN A 219 -10.65 -22.35 17.04
N ALA A 220 -11.62 -21.81 17.78
CA ALA A 220 -11.60 -21.82 19.23
C ALA A 220 -11.49 -23.26 19.75
N ARG A 221 -10.69 -23.42 20.81
CA ARG A 221 -10.29 -24.68 21.46
C ARG A 221 -11.49 -25.58 21.79
N ASP A 222 -11.82 -26.51 20.91
CA ASP A 222 -12.68 -27.64 21.23
C ASP A 222 -11.77 -28.85 21.51
N GLY A 223 -11.43 -29.08 22.79
CA GLY A 223 -10.76 -30.29 23.31
C GLY A 223 -9.49 -30.80 22.59
N ASP A 224 -8.32 -30.53 23.19
CA ASP A 224 -6.99 -31.12 22.91
C ASP A 224 -6.57 -31.19 21.42
N ASP A 225 -5.73 -30.23 21.01
CA ASP A 225 -5.06 -30.03 19.70
C ASP A 225 -5.74 -28.99 18.77
N PRO A 226 -5.39 -27.69 18.85
CA PRO A 226 -5.93 -26.66 17.95
C PRO A 226 -5.51 -26.96 16.51
N ARG A 227 -6.48 -27.34 15.67
CA ARG A 227 -6.25 -27.60 14.25
C ARG A 227 -6.76 -26.44 13.40
N PRO A 228 -5.87 -25.64 12.81
CA PRO A 228 -6.28 -24.59 11.88
C PRO A 228 -7.04 -25.21 10.71
N VAL A 229 -8.15 -24.57 10.36
CA VAL A 229 -9.05 -25.03 9.31
C VAL A 229 -8.83 -24.23 8.05
N MET A 230 -8.64 -24.93 6.93
CA MET A 230 -8.56 -24.31 5.62
C MET A 230 -9.89 -23.66 5.25
N VAL A 231 -9.90 -22.34 5.10
CA VAL A 231 -11.10 -21.57 4.70
C VAL A 231 -11.23 -21.59 3.19
N ALA A 232 -10.15 -21.23 2.50
CA ALA A 232 -10.06 -21.19 1.06
C ALA A 232 -8.62 -21.38 0.60
N ASP A 233 -8.45 -21.95 -0.59
CA ASP A 233 -7.18 -22.01 -1.29
C ASP A 233 -7.37 -21.86 -2.79
N HIS A 234 -6.35 -21.38 -3.47
CA HIS A 234 -6.33 -21.23 -4.92
C HIS A 234 -4.91 -21.38 -5.46
N GLY A 235 -4.79 -21.86 -6.71
CA GLY A 235 -3.51 -22.10 -7.37
C GLY A 235 -2.86 -23.45 -7.04
N SER A 236 -1.61 -23.61 -7.45
CA SER A 236 -0.83 -24.84 -7.26
C SER A 236 0.38 -24.56 -6.36
N ASP A 237 0.33 -25.07 -5.13
CA ASP A 237 1.43 -24.94 -4.17
C ASP A 237 2.58 -25.92 -4.44
N ARG A 238 2.50 -26.72 -5.53
CA ARG A 238 3.49 -27.73 -5.92
C ARG A 238 3.84 -28.71 -4.79
N GLY A 239 2.88 -28.97 -3.90
CA GLY A 239 3.04 -29.87 -2.74
C GLY A 239 3.80 -29.24 -1.56
N PHE A 240 3.92 -27.90 -1.52
CA PHE A 240 4.58 -27.17 -0.44
C PHE A 240 3.94 -27.45 0.93
N ARG A 241 2.59 -27.44 1.01
CA ARG A 241 1.82 -27.77 2.23
C ARG A 241 1.97 -29.22 2.68
N GLY A 242 2.42 -30.11 1.81
CA GLY A 242 2.75 -31.51 2.10
C GLY A 242 1.86 -32.57 1.46
N PRO A 243 2.17 -33.86 1.72
CA PRO A 243 1.62 -34.99 0.97
C PRO A 243 0.11 -35.24 1.17
N ASP A 244 -0.48 -34.71 2.24
CA ASP A 244 -1.92 -34.81 2.56
C ASP A 244 -2.60 -33.44 2.38
N ALA A 245 -2.69 -32.96 1.14
CA ALA A 245 -3.14 -31.60 0.82
C ALA A 245 -4.57 -31.23 1.29
N ALA A 246 -5.38 -32.19 1.74
CA ALA A 246 -6.66 -31.93 2.37
C ALA A 246 -6.48 -31.54 3.85
N GLY A 247 -6.22 -30.25 4.10
CA GLY A 247 -6.21 -29.67 5.45
C GLY A 247 -4.83 -29.60 6.14
N SER A 248 -3.75 -30.04 5.49
CA SER A 248 -2.39 -29.78 5.99
C SER A 248 -2.00 -28.32 5.83
N ILE A 249 -1.40 -27.74 6.88
CA ILE A 249 -0.79 -26.40 6.83
C ILE A 249 0.74 -26.50 6.88
N ASP A 250 1.41 -25.64 6.13
CA ASP A 250 2.87 -25.59 6.07
C ASP A 250 3.48 -24.96 7.34
N THR A 251 4.80 -25.05 7.43
CA THR A 251 5.55 -24.56 8.60
C THR A 251 5.51 -23.03 8.75
N ALA A 252 5.49 -22.26 7.65
CA ALA A 252 5.40 -20.80 7.71
C ALA A 252 4.02 -20.38 8.25
N THR A 253 2.94 -20.99 7.75
CA THR A 253 1.57 -20.78 8.28
C THR A 253 1.50 -21.10 9.78
N ARG A 254 2.03 -22.25 10.21
CA ARG A 254 2.04 -22.64 11.64
C ARG A 254 2.74 -21.62 12.50
N ARG A 255 3.89 -21.12 12.04
CA ARG A 255 4.67 -20.15 12.79
C ARG A 255 3.93 -18.83 12.91
N THR A 256 3.36 -18.33 11.81
CA THR A 256 2.53 -17.12 11.83
C THR A 256 1.39 -17.22 12.83
N LEU A 257 0.66 -18.35 12.86
CA LEU A 257 -0.42 -18.56 13.82
C LEU A 257 0.08 -18.65 15.28
N ALA A 258 1.30 -19.16 15.51
CA ALA A 258 1.86 -19.30 16.84
C ALA A 258 2.46 -18.01 17.40
N THR A 259 3.03 -17.16 16.54
CA THR A 259 3.71 -15.92 16.94
C THR A 259 2.89 -14.67 16.69
N ASP A 260 1.76 -14.79 15.99
CA ASP A 260 0.94 -13.68 15.51
C ASP A 260 1.75 -12.61 14.74
N ALA A 261 2.74 -13.07 13.98
CA ALA A 261 3.69 -12.21 13.29
C ALA A 261 3.93 -12.70 11.85
N PRO A 262 4.17 -11.78 10.88
CA PRO A 262 4.44 -12.16 9.51
C PRO A 262 5.74 -12.96 9.39
N VAL A 263 5.72 -14.01 8.59
CA VAL A 263 6.85 -14.87 8.28
C VAL A 263 7.11 -14.80 6.79
N THR A 264 8.32 -14.37 6.41
CA THR A 264 8.76 -14.37 5.01
C THR A 264 10.06 -15.12 4.89
N VAL A 265 10.10 -16.08 3.96
CA VAL A 265 11.30 -16.88 3.70
C VAL A 265 11.52 -16.93 2.20
N THR A 266 12.74 -16.60 1.78
CA THR A 266 13.20 -16.66 0.40
C THR A 266 14.32 -17.69 0.26
N THR A 267 14.39 -18.36 -0.89
CA THR A 267 15.53 -19.24 -1.21
C THR A 267 16.83 -18.45 -1.18
N GLY A 268 17.87 -19.01 -0.55
CA GLY A 268 19.14 -18.33 -0.32
C GLY A 268 19.23 -17.54 0.99
N SER A 269 18.17 -17.52 1.81
CA SER A 269 18.24 -17.08 3.20
C SER A 269 18.87 -18.17 4.08
N ASP A 270 19.66 -17.76 5.08
CA ASP A 270 20.15 -18.66 6.15
C ASP A 270 19.08 -18.88 7.25
N GLU A 271 18.00 -18.10 7.21
CA GLU A 271 16.87 -18.22 8.15
C GLU A 271 15.91 -19.33 7.73
N GLU A 272 15.40 -20.10 8.71
CA GLU A 272 14.41 -21.16 8.51
C GLU A 272 14.81 -22.23 7.46
N PRO A 273 15.91 -22.98 7.70
CA PRO A 273 16.49 -23.90 6.70
C PRO A 273 15.52 -25.01 6.24
N ASP A 274 14.58 -25.41 7.09
CA ASP A 274 13.56 -26.40 6.75
C ASP A 274 12.55 -25.86 5.71
N ILE A 275 12.19 -24.58 5.82
CA ILE A 275 11.28 -23.89 4.88
C ILE A 275 12.01 -23.65 3.56
N VAL A 276 13.27 -23.20 3.61
CA VAL A 276 14.11 -23.02 2.41
C VAL A 276 14.26 -24.32 1.63
N ALA A 277 14.63 -25.42 2.30
CA ALA A 277 14.79 -26.72 1.66
C ALA A 277 13.48 -27.26 1.06
N ARG A 278 12.32 -26.82 1.58
CA ARG A 278 11.00 -27.17 1.05
C ARG A 278 10.64 -26.34 -0.17
N LEU A 279 10.91 -25.03 -0.16
CA LEU A 279 10.75 -24.14 -1.31
C LEU A 279 11.52 -24.68 -2.52
N GLU A 280 12.80 -25.00 -2.33
CA GLU A 280 13.68 -25.55 -3.38
C GLU A 280 13.14 -26.85 -3.96
N ARG A 281 12.68 -27.77 -3.10
CA ARG A 281 12.09 -29.06 -3.52
C ARG A 281 10.81 -28.90 -4.35
N CYS A 282 10.02 -27.87 -4.05
CA CYS A 282 8.77 -27.57 -4.75
C CYS A 282 8.99 -26.66 -5.98
N GLY A 283 10.22 -26.21 -6.24
CA GLY A 283 10.52 -25.27 -7.33
C GLY A 283 9.88 -23.90 -7.11
N LEU A 284 9.81 -23.47 -5.85
CA LEU A 284 9.37 -22.15 -5.40
C LEU A 284 10.58 -21.37 -4.88
N SER A 285 10.51 -20.05 -4.88
CA SER A 285 11.59 -19.16 -4.43
C SER A 285 11.23 -18.33 -3.21
N SER A 286 9.96 -18.16 -2.89
CA SER A 286 9.54 -17.46 -1.68
C SER A 286 8.19 -17.93 -1.14
N VAL A 287 8.02 -17.80 0.17
CA VAL A 287 6.75 -17.90 0.89
C VAL A 287 6.60 -16.67 1.79
N ARG A 288 5.39 -16.11 1.83
CA ARG A 288 4.99 -15.11 2.81
C ARG A 288 3.70 -15.57 3.50
N SER A 289 3.71 -15.56 4.81
CA SER A 289 2.57 -15.86 5.66
C SER A 289 2.31 -14.69 6.61
N VAL A 290 1.10 -14.17 6.64
CA VAL A 290 0.72 -12.95 7.38
C VAL A 290 -0.49 -13.25 8.25
N PRO A 291 -0.51 -12.82 9.53
CA PRO A 291 -1.69 -13.02 10.38
C PRO A 291 -2.86 -12.20 9.84
N LEU A 292 -4.06 -12.76 9.94
CA LEU A 292 -5.30 -12.02 9.75
C LEU A 292 -5.61 -11.30 11.06
N ASP A 293 -4.83 -10.27 11.35
CA ASP A 293 -5.03 -9.41 12.52
C ASP A 293 -5.85 -8.17 12.14
N HIS A 294 -6.86 -7.89 12.95
CA HIS A 294 -7.49 -6.58 12.98
C HIS A 294 -7.74 -6.17 14.42
N GLU A 295 -7.21 -5.01 14.80
CA GLU A 295 -7.39 -4.44 16.14
C GLU A 295 -6.90 -5.37 17.28
N GLY A 296 -5.84 -6.15 17.05
CA GLY A 296 -5.21 -7.03 18.05
C GLY A 296 -5.88 -8.40 18.18
N LEU A 297 -6.85 -8.69 17.32
CA LEU A 297 -7.56 -9.96 17.22
C LEU A 297 -7.07 -10.72 15.98
N SER A 298 -6.45 -11.87 16.22
CA SER A 298 -5.96 -12.77 15.17
C SER A 298 -7.03 -13.79 14.80
N TYR A 299 -7.53 -13.71 13.57
CA TYR A 299 -8.57 -14.61 13.06
C TYR A 299 -8.01 -15.83 12.33
N GLY A 300 -6.73 -15.82 11.99
CA GLY A 300 -6.10 -16.82 11.13
C GLY A 300 -4.84 -16.31 10.44
N ALA A 301 -4.53 -16.89 9.29
CA ALA A 301 -3.39 -16.46 8.47
C ALA A 301 -3.69 -16.55 6.97
N LEU A 302 -3.13 -15.61 6.20
CA LEU A 302 -3.05 -15.64 4.75
C LEU A 302 -1.62 -16.01 4.35
N THR A 303 -1.47 -17.03 3.53
CA THR A 303 -0.16 -17.49 3.07
C THR A 303 -0.14 -17.60 1.55
N VAL A 304 0.96 -17.17 0.96
CA VAL A 304 1.18 -17.12 -0.48
C VAL A 304 2.58 -17.57 -0.85
N VAL A 305 2.72 -18.15 -2.05
CA VAL A 305 4.00 -18.66 -2.57
C VAL A 305 4.27 -18.17 -4.00
N ARG A 306 5.56 -18.00 -4.34
CA ARG A 306 6.02 -17.53 -5.67
C ARG A 306 7.25 -18.30 -6.15
N THR A 307 7.51 -18.26 -7.46
CA THR A 307 8.76 -18.75 -8.09
C THR A 307 9.85 -17.68 -8.21
N ASP A 308 9.63 -16.49 -7.65
CA ASP A 308 10.63 -15.43 -7.52
C ASP A 308 10.77 -15.02 -6.05
N SER A 309 11.74 -14.15 -5.76
CA SER A 309 12.03 -13.67 -4.40
C SER A 309 10.93 -12.78 -3.81
N GLY A 310 9.99 -12.29 -4.63
CA GLY A 310 9.04 -11.24 -4.26
C GLY A 310 9.69 -9.86 -4.08
N SER A 311 8.99 -8.79 -4.48
CA SER A 311 9.38 -7.41 -4.18
C SER A 311 8.76 -6.93 -2.87
N ASP A 312 9.31 -5.88 -2.26
CA ASP A 312 8.71 -5.23 -1.07
C ASP A 312 7.25 -4.80 -1.32
N VAL A 313 6.96 -4.34 -2.54
CA VAL A 313 5.60 -3.97 -2.97
C VAL A 313 4.66 -5.18 -2.95
N ALA A 314 5.12 -6.34 -3.41
CA ALA A 314 4.34 -7.56 -3.38
C ALA A 314 4.09 -8.03 -1.93
N GLN A 315 5.06 -7.85 -1.04
CA GLN A 315 4.87 -8.16 0.38
C GLN A 315 3.84 -7.25 1.03
N GLN A 316 3.92 -5.94 0.77
CA GLN A 316 2.98 -4.96 1.31
C GLN A 316 1.55 -5.21 0.84
N LEU A 317 1.35 -5.62 -0.42
CA LEU A 317 0.03 -5.98 -0.94
C LEU A 317 -0.62 -7.10 -0.10
N VAL A 318 0.13 -8.15 0.23
CA VAL A 318 -0.38 -9.28 1.02
C VAL A 318 -0.79 -8.82 2.42
N ASP A 319 -0.04 -7.90 3.02
CA ASP A 319 -0.36 -7.35 4.34
C ASP A 319 -1.65 -6.52 4.30
N GLU A 320 -1.79 -5.63 3.31
CA GLU A 320 -2.99 -4.81 3.14
C GLU A 320 -4.24 -5.68 2.92
N VAL A 321 -4.09 -6.75 2.14
CA VAL A 321 -5.16 -7.73 1.90
C VAL A 321 -5.50 -8.52 3.17
N ALA A 322 -4.51 -8.95 3.96
CA ALA A 322 -4.72 -9.68 5.21
C ALA A 322 -5.53 -8.85 6.22
N VAL A 323 -5.15 -7.57 6.39
CA VAL A 323 -5.87 -6.62 7.25
C VAL A 323 -7.31 -6.42 6.79
N ALA A 324 -7.55 -6.34 5.47
CA ALA A 324 -8.88 -6.17 4.93
C ALA A 324 -9.78 -7.41 5.14
N ILE A 325 -9.23 -8.61 4.99
CA ILE A 325 -9.96 -9.85 5.32
C ILE A 325 -10.34 -9.86 6.80
N ALA A 326 -9.38 -9.55 7.68
CA ALA A 326 -9.60 -9.54 9.12
C ALA A 326 -10.69 -8.52 9.54
N PHE A 327 -10.65 -7.32 8.98
CA PHE A 327 -11.68 -6.29 9.19
C PHE A 327 -13.09 -6.79 8.81
N LYS A 328 -13.22 -7.45 7.65
CA LYS A 328 -14.51 -7.93 7.18
C LYS A 328 -15.05 -9.08 8.02
N GLN A 329 -14.19 -9.97 8.49
CA GLN A 329 -14.57 -11.06 9.40
C GLN A 329 -15.10 -10.51 10.73
N GLN A 330 -14.47 -9.46 11.27
CA GLN A 330 -14.97 -8.76 12.45
C GLN A 330 -16.37 -8.18 12.22
N VAL A 331 -16.56 -7.41 11.14
CA VAL A 331 -17.86 -6.81 10.80
C VAL A 331 -18.94 -7.87 10.63
N HIS A 332 -18.63 -8.98 9.96
CA HIS A 332 -19.58 -10.07 9.76
C HIS A 332 -20.00 -10.72 11.09
N ARG A 333 -19.04 -11.00 11.99
CA ARG A 333 -19.34 -11.57 13.32
C ARG A 333 -20.13 -10.61 14.20
N GLN A 334 -19.80 -9.32 14.17
CA GLN A 334 -20.56 -8.31 14.92
C GLN A 334 -22.00 -8.21 14.41
N GLN A 335 -22.21 -8.28 13.09
CA GLN A 335 -23.55 -8.34 12.51
C GLN A 335 -24.29 -9.63 12.88
N GLU A 336 -23.63 -10.78 12.92
CA GLU A 336 -24.24 -12.04 13.39
C GLU A 336 -24.64 -11.97 14.87
N ALA A 337 -23.84 -11.33 15.72
CA ALA A 337 -24.18 -11.10 17.11
C ALA A 337 -25.41 -10.19 17.26
N LEU A 338 -25.46 -9.09 16.49
CA LEU A 338 -26.57 -8.13 16.48
C LEU A 338 -27.85 -8.68 15.82
N ALA A 339 -27.74 -9.58 14.85
CA ALA A 339 -28.87 -10.18 14.13
C ALA A 339 -29.45 -11.40 14.86
N SER A 340 -28.77 -11.94 15.87
CA SER A 340 -29.31 -13.02 16.68
C SER A 340 -30.52 -12.51 17.46
N GLU A 341 -31.66 -13.20 17.43
CA GLU A 341 -32.84 -12.82 18.23
C GLU A 341 -32.57 -12.85 19.75
N THR A 342 -31.46 -13.46 20.13
CA THR A 342 -31.10 -13.79 21.51
C THR A 342 -29.58 -13.92 21.64
N VAL A 343 -29.01 -13.33 22.69
CA VAL A 343 -27.58 -13.36 23.01
C VAL A 343 -27.36 -14.03 24.37
N THR A 344 -26.18 -14.62 24.54
CA THR A 344 -25.71 -15.13 25.83
C THR A 344 -24.93 -14.01 26.50
N GLU A 345 -25.48 -13.46 27.58
CA GLU A 345 -24.82 -12.48 28.43
C GLU A 345 -24.02 -13.21 29.51
N LEU A 346 -22.70 -13.03 29.49
CA LEU A 346 -21.76 -13.56 30.46
C LEU A 346 -21.27 -12.43 31.34
N THR A 347 -21.43 -12.59 32.67
CA THR A 347 -20.83 -11.71 33.67
C THR A 347 -19.67 -12.42 34.35
N LEU A 348 -18.47 -11.89 34.18
CA LEU A 348 -17.25 -12.36 34.83
C LEU A 348 -16.90 -11.39 35.96
N ARG A 349 -16.57 -11.93 37.14
CA ARG A 349 -16.09 -11.14 38.28
C ARG A 349 -14.62 -11.41 38.50
N TYR A 350 -13.82 -10.36 38.59
CA TYR A 350 -12.41 -10.42 38.91
C TYR A 350 -12.09 -9.64 40.19
N THR A 351 -11.33 -10.26 41.10
CA THR A 351 -10.98 -9.67 42.41
C THR A 351 -9.49 -9.41 42.61
N GLY A 352 -8.68 -9.68 41.59
CA GLY A 352 -7.23 -9.57 41.70
C GLY A 352 -6.69 -8.16 41.49
N GLU A 353 -5.36 -8.07 41.43
CA GLU A 353 -4.66 -6.82 41.15
C GLU A 353 -4.94 -6.38 39.70
N HIS A 354 -5.55 -5.21 39.53
CA HIS A 354 -5.75 -4.52 38.26
C HIS A 354 -5.80 -3.01 38.50
N VAL A 355 -5.46 -2.20 37.50
CA VAL A 355 -5.46 -0.74 37.65
C VAL A 355 -6.83 -0.19 38.06
N LEU A 356 -7.91 -0.81 37.56
CA LEU A 356 -9.29 -0.44 37.89
C LEU A 356 -9.72 -0.84 39.31
N THR A 357 -9.27 -2.00 39.82
CA THR A 357 -9.54 -2.41 41.21
C THR A 357 -8.73 -1.55 42.19
N ALA A 358 -7.50 -1.17 41.82
CA ALA A 358 -6.68 -0.23 42.58
C ALA A 358 -7.26 1.19 42.61
N LEU A 359 -7.83 1.67 41.49
CA LEU A 359 -8.51 2.96 41.41
C LEU A 359 -9.67 3.06 42.41
N LEU A 360 -10.54 2.05 42.44
CA LEU A 360 -11.64 2.01 43.41
C LEU A 360 -11.16 1.95 44.85
N ALA A 361 -10.16 1.12 45.13
CA ALA A 361 -9.60 1.01 46.47
C ALA A 361 -9.07 2.36 46.97
N ALA A 362 -8.53 3.18 46.07
CA ALA A 362 -8.08 4.53 46.36
C ALA A 362 -9.24 5.52 46.54
N LEU A 363 -10.29 5.48 45.71
CA LEU A 363 -11.49 6.31 45.86
C LEU A 363 -12.21 6.03 47.19
N ALA A 364 -12.43 4.75 47.52
CA ALA A 364 -13.07 4.33 48.76
C ALA A 364 -12.22 4.61 50.02
N ALA A 365 -10.91 4.87 49.87
CA ALA A 365 -10.06 5.28 50.98
C ALA A 365 -10.21 6.77 51.33
N ASP A 366 -10.58 7.60 50.35
CA ASP A 366 -10.75 9.05 50.49
C ASP A 366 -12.12 9.42 51.10
N GLU A 367 -13.17 8.64 50.82
CA GLU A 367 -14.54 8.84 51.34
C GLU A 367 -14.75 8.43 52.82
N ARG A 368 -13.70 8.07 53.56
CA ARG A 368 -13.82 7.66 54.98
C ARG A 368 -14.20 8.80 55.94
N GLU A 369 -14.37 10.02 55.46
CA GLU A 369 -14.95 11.12 56.22
C GLU A 369 -16.39 11.40 55.75
N GLU A 370 -17.37 10.83 56.48
CA GLU A 370 -18.76 11.31 56.60
C GLU A 370 -19.79 10.99 55.49
N THR A 371 -20.12 9.72 55.25
CA THR A 371 -21.50 9.33 54.86
C THR A 371 -21.92 7.99 55.51
N ASP A 372 -23.06 8.01 56.21
CA ASP A 372 -23.73 6.87 56.87
C ASP A 372 -24.71 6.16 55.90
N ASP A 373 -24.58 6.42 54.60
CA ASP A 373 -25.35 5.76 53.55
C ASP A 373 -24.41 4.79 52.85
N GLY A 374 -24.76 3.50 52.87
CA GLY A 374 -23.87 2.42 52.44
C GLY A 374 -23.65 2.30 50.92
N ASP A 375 -23.87 3.37 50.17
CA ASP A 375 -23.58 3.44 48.74
C ASP A 375 -22.07 3.62 48.55
N ARG A 376 -21.45 2.57 48.01
CA ARG A 376 -20.03 2.55 47.66
C ARG A 376 -19.88 3.03 46.22
N PRO A 377 -18.77 3.72 45.89
CA PRO A 377 -18.62 4.34 44.60
C PRO A 377 -18.60 3.28 43.48
N GLU A 378 -19.48 3.45 42.51
CA GLU A 378 -19.56 2.68 41.28
C GLU A 378 -18.89 3.49 40.16
N VAL A 379 -17.96 2.86 39.45
CA VAL A 379 -17.36 3.47 38.26
C VAL A 379 -17.70 2.59 37.06
N VAL A 380 -18.44 3.18 36.12
CA VAL A 380 -18.68 2.60 34.81
C VAL A 380 -17.47 2.90 33.94
N VAL A 381 -16.88 1.86 33.40
CA VAL A 381 -15.66 1.91 32.62
C VAL A 381 -15.96 1.48 31.19
N GLU A 382 -15.52 2.28 30.23
CA GLU A 382 -15.46 1.90 28.82
C GLU A 382 -13.99 1.86 28.39
N GLU A 383 -13.54 0.73 27.84
CA GLU A 383 -12.20 0.63 27.27
C GLU A 383 -12.18 1.16 25.82
N LEU A 384 -11.31 2.13 25.55
CA LEU A 384 -11.05 2.73 24.22
C LEU A 384 -9.77 2.15 23.61
N GLN A 385 -9.75 1.97 22.30
CA GLN A 385 -8.55 1.54 21.59
C GLN A 385 -7.47 2.62 21.59
N SER A 386 -6.24 2.22 21.95
CA SER A 386 -5.05 3.06 21.90
C SER A 386 -4.17 2.72 20.70
N GLY A 387 -3.58 3.75 20.09
CA GLY A 387 -2.70 3.61 18.92
C GLY A 387 -1.23 3.39 19.28
N GLY A 388 -0.87 2.34 20.02
CA GLY A 388 0.54 2.06 20.34
C GLY A 388 0.75 0.84 21.24
N ASP A 389 2.02 0.45 21.40
CA ASP A 389 2.44 -0.88 21.89
C ASP A 389 2.47 -1.05 23.43
N SER A 390 2.08 -0.05 24.24
CA SER A 390 2.27 -0.16 25.71
C SER A 390 1.27 0.60 26.59
N GLY A 391 -0.02 0.69 26.24
CA GLY A 391 -1.00 1.24 27.19
C GLY A 391 -2.44 1.14 26.71
N VAL A 392 -3.36 1.03 27.68
CA VAL A 392 -4.82 0.96 27.49
C VAL A 392 -5.43 2.28 27.95
N THR A 393 -6.38 2.82 27.17
CA THR A 393 -7.11 4.02 27.56
C THR A 393 -8.52 3.63 28.01
N PHE A 394 -8.89 4.07 29.21
CA PHE A 394 -10.19 3.86 29.83
C PHE A 394 -10.94 5.18 29.91
N LEU A 395 -12.20 5.17 29.56
CA LEU A 395 -13.16 6.22 29.84
C LEU A 395 -13.92 5.85 31.11
N LEU A 396 -13.68 6.60 32.17
CA LEU A 396 -14.27 6.41 33.49
C LEU A 396 -15.46 7.34 33.64
N LYS A 397 -16.60 6.81 34.06
CA LYS A 397 -17.83 7.55 34.34
C LYS A 397 -18.34 7.19 35.74
N THR A 398 -18.58 8.18 36.57
CA THR A 398 -19.15 7.96 37.92
C THR A 398 -20.03 9.14 38.31
N ALA A 399 -21.07 8.86 39.09
CA ALA A 399 -21.87 9.89 39.75
C ALA A 399 -21.43 10.13 41.20
N ASP A 400 -20.57 9.26 41.74
CA ASP A 400 -20.25 9.19 43.16
C ASP A 400 -19.06 10.06 43.55
N ALA A 401 -18.19 10.38 42.58
CA ALA A 401 -17.06 11.29 42.76
C ALA A 401 -17.12 12.46 41.77
N ASP A 402 -16.63 13.62 42.20
CA ASP A 402 -16.40 14.72 41.27
C ASP A 402 -15.23 14.42 40.32
N ALA A 403 -15.20 15.12 39.18
CA ALA A 403 -14.24 14.82 38.12
C ALA A 403 -12.78 15.08 38.53
N GLU A 404 -12.53 16.04 39.42
CA GLU A 404 -11.17 16.37 39.85
C GLU A 404 -10.66 15.37 40.88
N THR A 405 -11.51 14.93 41.81
CA THR A 405 -11.22 13.82 42.71
C THR A 405 -10.89 12.57 41.91
N LEU A 406 -11.76 12.15 40.99
CA LEU A 406 -11.54 10.97 40.13
C LEU A 406 -10.23 11.06 39.33
N ARG A 407 -9.94 12.24 38.73
CA ARG A 407 -8.70 12.48 37.98
C ARG A 407 -7.47 12.40 38.88
N SER A 408 -7.52 13.01 40.05
CA SER A 408 -6.39 13.05 40.98
C SER A 408 -6.06 11.67 41.53
N THR A 409 -7.08 10.88 41.86
CA THR A 409 -6.93 9.50 42.32
C THR A 409 -6.35 8.62 41.22
N ALA A 410 -6.85 8.74 39.98
CA ALA A 410 -6.31 8.02 38.83
C ALA A 410 -4.84 8.38 38.57
N ALA A 411 -4.50 9.67 38.53
CA ALA A 411 -3.13 10.14 38.31
C ALA A 411 -2.15 9.72 39.43
N GLY A 412 -2.65 9.40 40.63
CA GLY A 412 -1.84 8.92 41.75
C GLY A 412 -1.44 7.45 41.65
N LEU A 413 -2.03 6.67 40.74
CA LEU A 413 -1.75 5.25 40.61
C LEU A 413 -0.43 5.00 39.84
N PRO A 414 0.42 4.06 40.28
CA PRO A 414 1.73 3.80 39.65
C PRO A 414 1.66 3.39 38.18
N SER A 415 0.58 2.72 37.78
CA SER A 415 0.37 2.19 36.42
C SER A 415 -0.33 3.19 35.50
N VAL A 416 -0.66 4.41 35.97
CA VAL A 416 -1.36 5.41 35.14
C VAL A 416 -0.34 6.38 34.53
N GLN A 417 -0.35 6.46 33.20
CA GLN A 417 0.52 7.35 32.43
C GLN A 417 -0.05 8.77 32.34
N ALA A 418 -1.37 8.88 32.17
CA ALA A 418 -2.06 10.16 32.05
C ALA A 418 -3.52 10.04 32.50
N ALA A 419 -4.07 11.11 33.09
CA ALA A 419 -5.48 11.22 33.41
C ALA A 419 -5.99 12.65 33.12
N THR A 420 -7.06 12.75 32.33
CA THR A 420 -7.61 14.01 31.83
C THR A 420 -9.09 14.10 32.15
N VAL A 421 -9.55 15.22 32.72
CA VAL A 421 -10.99 15.49 32.90
C VAL A 421 -11.58 15.88 31.56
N VAL A 422 -12.70 15.26 31.24
CA VAL A 422 -13.31 15.33 29.91
C VAL A 422 -14.60 16.12 29.95
N THR A 423 -15.44 15.85 30.95
CA THR A 423 -16.62 16.66 31.27
C THR A 423 -16.91 16.52 32.76
N ALA A 424 -17.14 17.65 33.40
CA ALA A 424 -17.73 17.73 34.74
C ALA A 424 -19.17 18.23 34.57
N SER A 425 -20.09 17.32 34.24
CA SER A 425 -21.51 17.66 34.40
C SER A 425 -21.80 17.72 35.90
N GLU A 426 -22.79 18.50 36.34
CA GLU A 426 -23.15 18.56 37.78
C GLU A 426 -23.62 17.20 38.34
N THR A 427 -23.86 16.21 37.48
CA THR A 427 -24.44 14.89 37.83
C THR A 427 -23.51 13.69 37.61
N ILE A 428 -22.54 13.78 36.68
CA ILE A 428 -21.65 12.67 36.32
C ILE A 428 -20.27 13.24 35.96
N ALA A 429 -19.23 12.70 36.60
CA ALA A 429 -17.83 12.91 36.30
C ALA A 429 -17.37 11.97 35.18
N VAL A 430 -16.66 12.52 34.20
CA VAL A 430 -16.07 11.75 33.09
C VAL A 430 -14.58 12.05 32.98
N VAL A 431 -13.76 11.01 33.11
CA VAL A 431 -12.28 11.08 33.06
C VAL A 431 -11.73 10.09 32.04
N LEU A 432 -10.81 10.53 31.20
CA LEU A 432 -10.00 9.65 30.37
C LEU A 432 -8.73 9.30 31.14
N MET A 433 -8.45 8.00 31.29
CA MET A 433 -7.29 7.47 31.99
C MET A 433 -6.50 6.56 31.06
N ARG A 434 -5.22 6.85 30.86
CA ARG A 434 -4.29 5.98 30.15
C ARG A 434 -3.43 5.22 31.15
N ALA A 435 -3.40 3.90 31.07
CA ALA A 435 -2.66 3.06 32.00
C ALA A 435 -1.85 1.95 31.29
N ASP A 436 -0.76 1.55 31.93
CA ASP A 436 -0.03 0.31 31.62
C ASP A 436 -0.89 -0.88 32.02
N GLY A 437 -1.09 -1.83 31.10
CA GLY A 437 -1.90 -3.01 31.38
C GLY A 437 -2.27 -3.79 30.13
N GLN A 438 -2.91 -4.93 30.34
CA GLN A 438 -3.51 -5.71 29.26
C GLN A 438 -4.91 -5.18 28.94
N SER A 439 -5.25 -5.19 27.65
CA SER A 439 -6.60 -4.86 27.19
C SER A 439 -7.59 -5.94 27.64
N ILE A 440 -8.68 -5.52 28.30
CA ILE A 440 -9.76 -6.42 28.73
C ILE A 440 -10.51 -6.90 27.50
N ARG A 441 -10.73 -6.02 26.50
CA ARG A 441 -11.30 -6.39 25.20
C ARG A 441 -10.51 -7.49 24.50
N ARG A 442 -9.18 -7.47 24.55
CA ARG A 442 -8.34 -8.53 23.98
C ARG A 442 -8.46 -9.85 24.75
N LEU A 443 -8.67 -9.78 26.06
CA LEU A 443 -8.83 -10.94 26.92
C LEU A 443 -10.12 -11.72 26.63
N VAL A 444 -11.23 -11.02 26.45
CA VAL A 444 -12.53 -11.63 26.10
C VAL A 444 -12.76 -11.75 24.58
N GLY A 445 -11.74 -11.40 23.80
CA GLY A 445 -11.78 -11.13 22.38
C GLY A 445 -11.81 -12.36 21.46
N GLY A 446 -12.44 -12.27 20.29
CA GLY A 446 -12.24 -13.21 19.17
C GLY A 446 -13.39 -14.20 18.89
N HIS A 447 -14.52 -14.04 19.56
CA HIS A 447 -15.70 -14.90 19.51
C HIS A 447 -16.99 -14.19 19.02
N GLY A 448 -16.87 -12.95 18.51
CA GLY A 448 -18.01 -12.15 18.04
C GLY A 448 -18.73 -11.44 19.19
N GLU A 449 -18.01 -11.20 20.28
CA GLU A 449 -18.49 -10.58 21.50
C GLU A 449 -18.77 -9.08 21.39
N VAL A 450 -19.72 -8.64 22.19
CA VAL A 450 -19.95 -7.23 22.48
C VAL A 450 -19.70 -7.02 23.96
N LEU A 451 -18.59 -6.37 24.29
CA LEU A 451 -18.33 -5.90 25.66
C LEU A 451 -19.32 -4.78 25.97
N ARG A 452 -20.35 -5.09 26.79
CA ARG A 452 -21.43 -4.17 27.17
C ARG A 452 -20.95 -3.15 28.17
N SER A 453 -20.34 -3.62 29.24
CA SER A 453 -19.92 -2.79 30.35
C SER A 453 -18.78 -3.42 31.11
N ILE A 454 -17.94 -2.55 31.65
CA ILE A 454 -17.02 -2.87 32.73
C ILE A 454 -17.52 -2.03 33.90
N ILE A 455 -17.93 -2.70 34.98
CA ILE A 455 -18.38 -2.03 36.20
C ILE A 455 -17.39 -2.37 37.29
N THR A 456 -16.93 -1.36 37.99
CA THR A 456 -16.11 -1.56 39.18
C THR A 456 -16.97 -1.20 40.39
N HIS A 457 -17.07 -2.11 41.36
CA HIS A 457 -17.63 -1.87 42.70
C HIS A 457 -16.96 -2.80 43.71
N ASP A 458 -16.96 -2.46 45.00
CA ASP A 458 -16.48 -3.35 46.09
C ASP A 458 -15.06 -3.93 45.92
N GLY A 459 -14.16 -3.22 45.22
CA GLY A 459 -12.82 -3.74 44.90
C GLY A 459 -12.84 -4.91 43.92
N CYS A 460 -13.97 -5.15 43.28
CA CYS A 460 -14.21 -6.15 42.25
C CYS A 460 -14.40 -5.46 40.89
N LEU A 461 -14.09 -6.19 39.83
CA LEU A 461 -14.30 -5.82 38.45
C LEU A 461 -15.31 -6.78 37.84
N ASP A 462 -16.50 -6.28 37.53
CA ASP A 462 -17.54 -7.03 36.83
C ASP A 462 -17.52 -6.69 35.35
N LEU A 463 -17.25 -7.70 34.53
CA LEU A 463 -17.22 -7.62 33.07
C LEU A 463 -18.50 -8.24 32.53
N THR A 464 -19.31 -7.46 31.81
CA THR A 464 -20.48 -8.00 31.12
C THR A 464 -20.23 -8.04 29.63
N VAL A 465 -20.25 -9.25 29.08
CA VAL A 465 -19.93 -9.53 27.68
C VAL A 465 -21.07 -10.32 27.05
N GLU A 466 -21.56 -9.86 25.90
CA GLU A 466 -22.56 -10.57 25.13
C GLU A 466 -21.92 -11.39 24.04
N PHE A 467 -22.39 -12.62 23.88
CA PHE A 467 -21.94 -13.54 22.86
C PHE A 467 -23.12 -14.05 22.03
N PRO A 468 -22.90 -14.42 20.76
CA PRO A 468 -23.85 -15.22 19.99
C PRO A 468 -24.19 -16.53 20.72
N ARG A 469 -25.44 -17.02 20.57
CA ARG A 469 -25.93 -18.25 21.23
C ARG A 469 -25.07 -19.50 21.04
N ARG A 470 -24.26 -19.57 19.99
CA ARG A 470 -23.43 -20.73 19.65
C ARG A 470 -21.99 -20.64 20.14
N THR A 471 -21.68 -19.61 20.92
CA THR A 471 -20.34 -19.40 21.45
C THR A 471 -20.07 -20.35 22.61
N ASP A 472 -18.89 -20.98 22.60
CA ASP A 472 -18.41 -21.81 23.70
C ASP A 472 -17.92 -20.94 24.85
N ILE A 473 -18.82 -20.73 25.81
CA ILE A 473 -18.56 -19.93 27.02
C ILE A 473 -17.48 -20.57 27.89
N SER A 474 -17.38 -21.90 27.93
CA SER A 474 -16.40 -22.59 28.78
C SER A 474 -14.98 -22.32 28.30
N ALA A 475 -14.73 -22.38 26.99
CA ALA A 475 -13.43 -22.05 26.42
C ALA A 475 -13.01 -20.58 26.68
N ILE A 476 -13.98 -19.66 26.71
CA ILE A 476 -13.73 -18.25 27.05
C ILE A 476 -13.38 -18.10 28.52
N VAL A 477 -14.15 -18.71 29.42
CA VAL A 477 -13.89 -18.68 30.86
C VAL A 477 -12.50 -19.26 31.16
N ASP A 478 -12.14 -20.39 30.56
CA ASP A 478 -10.81 -20.99 30.72
C ASP A 478 -9.70 -20.03 30.26
N THR A 479 -9.89 -19.33 29.14
CA THR A 479 -8.92 -18.35 28.61
C THR A 479 -8.78 -17.15 29.54
N VAL A 480 -9.88 -16.69 30.13
CA VAL A 480 -9.88 -15.61 31.12
C VAL A 480 -9.18 -16.07 32.39
N GLU A 481 -9.50 -17.25 32.93
CA GLU A 481 -8.89 -17.81 34.13
C GLU A 481 -7.38 -18.07 33.95
N ASP A 482 -6.92 -18.47 32.75
CA ASP A 482 -5.51 -18.64 32.41
C ASP A 482 -4.70 -17.33 32.61
N HIS A 483 -5.28 -16.19 32.26
CA HIS A 483 -4.63 -14.88 32.36
C HIS A 483 -4.92 -14.18 33.69
N TRP A 484 -6.13 -14.35 34.21
CA TRP A 484 -6.68 -13.78 35.44
C TRP A 484 -7.17 -14.91 36.36
N PRO A 485 -6.28 -15.54 37.15
CA PRO A 485 -6.64 -16.72 37.96
C PRO A 485 -7.68 -16.46 39.06
N GLU A 486 -7.90 -15.19 39.40
CA GLU A 486 -8.94 -14.75 40.35
C GLU A 486 -10.25 -14.34 39.66
N ALA A 487 -10.36 -14.56 38.35
CA ALA A 487 -11.61 -14.41 37.65
C ALA A 487 -12.55 -15.57 37.99
N SER A 488 -13.85 -15.28 38.04
CA SER A 488 -14.88 -16.29 38.23
C SER A 488 -16.11 -15.91 37.40
N MET A 489 -16.78 -16.92 36.84
CA MET A 489 -18.08 -16.70 36.21
C MET A 489 -19.13 -16.42 37.27
N TYR A 490 -19.69 -15.21 37.24
CA TYR A 490 -20.72 -14.76 38.19
C TYR A 490 -22.13 -15.05 37.69
N ALA A 491 -22.40 -14.77 36.41
CA ALA A 491 -23.68 -15.04 35.77
C ALA A 491 -23.50 -15.41 34.29
N CYS A 492 -24.38 -16.25 33.78
CA CYS A 492 -24.50 -16.54 32.36
C CYS A 492 -25.98 -16.71 32.04
N THR A 493 -26.54 -15.77 31.27
CA THR A 493 -27.98 -15.69 31.01
C THR A 493 -28.24 -15.53 29.52
N GLU A 494 -29.19 -16.27 28.99
CA GLU A 494 -29.71 -16.00 27.64
C GLU A 494 -30.76 -14.91 27.72
N ARG A 495 -30.59 -13.84 26.94
CA ARG A 495 -31.58 -12.77 26.82
C ARG A 495 -31.90 -12.44 25.36
N PRO A 496 -33.12 -11.98 25.05
CA PRO A 496 -33.39 -11.37 23.75
C PRO A 496 -32.50 -10.14 23.56
N VAL A 497 -32.10 -9.87 22.32
CA VAL A 497 -31.41 -8.61 22.00
C VAL A 497 -32.39 -7.47 22.26
N ASP A 498 -32.05 -6.56 23.18
CA ASP A 498 -32.89 -5.38 23.43
C ASP A 498 -32.87 -4.45 22.20
N ASP A 499 -34.06 -4.05 21.75
CA ASP A 499 -34.31 -3.10 20.65
C ASP A 499 -33.86 -1.65 20.97
N GLU A 500 -33.10 -1.43 22.04
CA GLU A 500 -32.49 -0.13 22.33
C GLU A 500 -31.45 0.17 21.26
N HIS A 501 -31.95 0.78 20.18
CA HIS A 501 -31.30 1.30 18.99
C HIS A 501 -29.95 0.63 18.69
N PRO A 502 -29.82 -0.21 17.62
CA PRO A 502 -28.51 -0.39 17.02
C PRO A 502 -27.96 1.02 16.82
N SER A 503 -26.88 1.33 17.52
CA SER A 503 -26.42 2.71 17.59
C SER A 503 -26.32 3.23 16.17
N ALA A 504 -26.61 4.52 15.93
CA ALA A 504 -26.40 5.14 14.62
C ALA A 504 -24.94 4.98 14.11
N PHE A 505 -24.07 4.38 14.93
CA PHE A 505 -22.67 4.06 14.73
C PHE A 505 -22.39 2.60 14.37
N GLY A 506 -23.38 1.71 14.19
CA GLY A 506 -23.16 0.28 13.88
C GLY A 506 -22.41 -0.02 12.57
N ARG A 507 -22.05 1.01 11.79
CA ARG A 507 -21.19 0.94 10.58
C ARG A 507 -19.78 1.49 10.78
N LEU A 508 -19.49 2.08 11.94
CA LEU A 508 -18.16 2.59 12.26
C LEU A 508 -17.23 1.45 12.64
N THR A 509 -15.95 1.59 12.30
CA THR A 509 -14.91 0.74 12.91
C THR A 509 -14.72 1.16 14.36
N ILE A 510 -14.15 0.29 15.21
CA ILE A 510 -13.97 0.60 16.63
C ILE A 510 -13.09 1.86 16.78
N LYS A 511 -11.98 1.97 16.04
CA LYS A 511 -11.16 3.20 16.02
C LYS A 511 -11.89 4.47 15.57
N GLN A 512 -12.86 4.36 14.67
CA GLN A 512 -13.66 5.51 14.21
C GLN A 512 -14.65 5.94 15.28
N GLU A 513 -15.31 4.97 15.91
CA GLU A 513 -16.22 5.23 17.03
C GLU A 513 -15.47 5.82 18.22
N ASP A 514 -14.32 5.25 18.58
CA ASP A 514 -13.47 5.73 19.67
C ASP A 514 -12.96 7.15 19.40
N ALA A 515 -12.50 7.44 18.18
CA ALA A 515 -12.07 8.79 17.81
C ALA A 515 -13.23 9.80 17.90
N LEU A 516 -14.41 9.43 17.41
CA LEU A 516 -15.60 10.29 17.44
C LEU A 516 -16.10 10.53 18.86
N ARG A 517 -16.14 9.49 19.70
CA ARG A 517 -16.50 9.58 21.13
C ARG A 517 -15.48 10.41 21.89
N ALA A 518 -14.19 10.12 21.76
CA ALA A 518 -13.13 10.86 22.45
C ALA A 518 -13.14 12.35 22.05
N ALA A 519 -13.30 12.66 20.76
CA ALA A 519 -13.44 14.03 20.28
C ALA A 519 -14.68 14.74 20.87
N SER A 520 -15.83 14.06 20.83
CA SER A 520 -17.08 14.61 21.37
C SER A 520 -16.99 14.89 22.86
N LEU A 521 -16.41 13.97 23.62
CA LEU A 521 -16.32 14.07 25.06
C LEU A 521 -15.26 15.11 25.46
N ALA A 522 -14.12 15.17 24.79
CA ALA A 522 -13.04 16.13 25.08
C ALA A 522 -13.39 17.58 24.70
N GLY A 523 -14.62 17.86 24.28
CA GLY A 523 -15.04 19.19 23.84
C GLY A 523 -14.33 19.67 22.57
N PHE A 524 -13.86 18.74 21.72
CA PHE A 524 -13.22 19.06 20.44
C PHE A 524 -14.17 19.80 19.48
N PHE A 525 -15.46 19.51 19.55
CA PHE A 525 -16.47 20.13 18.69
C PHE A 525 -17.09 21.41 19.28
N GLU A 526 -16.74 21.77 20.52
CA GLU A 526 -17.34 22.90 21.22
C GLU A 526 -16.76 24.25 20.79
N ARG A 527 -17.48 25.33 21.14
CA ARG A 527 -17.01 26.70 20.94
C ARG A 527 -17.18 27.51 22.24
N PRO A 528 -16.09 27.99 22.87
CA PRO A 528 -14.68 27.74 22.51
C PRO A 528 -14.29 26.27 22.66
N GLN A 529 -13.34 25.81 21.85
CA GLN A 529 -12.86 24.43 21.86
C GLN A 529 -12.13 24.13 23.17
N GLN A 530 -12.48 23.03 23.84
CA GLN A 530 -11.88 22.65 25.13
C GLN A 530 -10.61 21.80 24.96
N ALA A 531 -10.51 21.01 23.89
CA ALA A 531 -9.32 20.23 23.53
C ALA A 531 -9.06 20.28 22.02
N ASN A 532 -7.80 20.42 21.63
CA ASN A 532 -7.38 20.39 20.22
C ASN A 532 -7.05 18.96 19.77
N ALA A 533 -6.71 18.79 18.48
CA ALA A 533 -6.44 17.47 17.91
C ALA A 533 -5.20 16.78 18.49
N GLU A 534 -4.18 17.55 18.91
CA GLU A 534 -2.99 17.02 19.57
C GLU A 534 -3.34 16.53 20.97
N ASP A 535 -4.13 17.28 21.74
CA ASP A 535 -4.55 16.91 23.11
C ASP A 535 -5.33 15.58 23.14
N VAL A 536 -6.28 15.41 22.20
CA VAL A 536 -7.07 14.17 22.08
C VAL A 536 -6.21 13.02 21.60
N ALA A 537 -5.32 13.27 20.64
CA ALA A 537 -4.43 12.24 20.10
C ALA A 537 -3.41 11.75 21.14
N GLU A 538 -2.84 12.64 21.94
CA GLU A 538 -1.94 12.32 23.05
C GLU A 538 -2.64 11.38 24.05
N THR A 539 -3.89 11.70 24.41
CA THR A 539 -4.69 10.88 25.34
C THR A 539 -5.00 9.49 24.78
N LEU A 540 -5.26 9.39 23.47
CA LEU A 540 -5.44 8.11 22.75
C LEU A 540 -4.11 7.40 22.44
N GLY A 541 -2.97 8.00 22.79
CA GLY A 541 -1.64 7.49 22.51
C GLY A 541 -1.36 7.28 21.03
N CYS A 542 -1.90 8.14 20.16
CA CYS A 542 -1.71 8.06 18.71
C CYS A 542 -1.23 9.42 18.14
N SER A 543 -0.86 9.45 16.86
CA SER A 543 -0.51 10.73 16.22
C SER A 543 -1.75 11.57 15.93
N ALA A 544 -1.63 12.91 15.99
CA ALA A 544 -2.72 13.82 15.62
C ALA A 544 -3.26 13.55 14.19
N SER A 545 -2.38 13.14 13.27
CA SER A 545 -2.77 12.75 11.91
C SER A 545 -3.63 11.48 11.89
N THR A 546 -3.25 10.47 12.68
CA THR A 546 -3.99 9.20 12.83
C THR A 546 -5.38 9.45 13.44
N PHE A 547 -5.45 10.24 14.51
CA PHE A 547 -6.70 10.65 15.13
C PHE A 547 -7.63 11.37 14.14
N LEU A 548 -7.13 12.42 13.47
CA LEU A 548 -7.92 13.19 12.50
C LEU A 548 -8.38 12.33 11.31
N HIS A 549 -7.59 11.34 10.90
CA HIS A 549 -7.98 10.38 9.88
C HIS A 549 -9.18 9.54 10.31
N HIS A 550 -9.12 8.92 11.50
CA HIS A 550 -10.23 8.14 12.04
C HIS A 550 -11.47 9.00 12.28
N LEU A 551 -11.30 10.19 12.87
CA LEU A 551 -12.39 11.12 13.13
C LEU A 551 -13.12 11.53 11.84
N ARG A 552 -12.38 11.93 10.80
CA ARG A 552 -12.98 12.35 9.53
C ARG A 552 -13.73 11.23 8.82
N ASN A 553 -13.21 10.01 8.90
CA ASN A 553 -13.90 8.84 8.34
C ASN A 553 -15.15 8.48 9.13
N ALA A 554 -15.11 8.61 10.46
CA ALA A 554 -16.26 8.44 11.34
C ALA A 554 -17.36 9.46 11.01
N GLU A 555 -17.01 10.74 10.95
CA GLU A 555 -17.91 11.82 10.55
C GLU A 555 -18.54 11.55 9.17
N LEU A 556 -17.72 11.16 8.17
CA LEU A 556 -18.21 10.85 6.83
C LEU A 556 -19.23 9.69 6.85
N ALA A 557 -18.98 8.66 7.64
CA ALA A 557 -19.86 7.51 7.76
C ALA A 557 -21.18 7.88 8.46
N VAL A 558 -21.12 8.65 9.56
CA VAL A 558 -22.30 9.18 10.27
C VAL A 558 -23.10 10.11 9.37
N PHE A 559 -22.47 11.03 8.64
CA PHE A 559 -23.15 11.90 7.70
C PHE A 559 -23.79 11.12 6.55
N LYS A 560 -23.10 10.12 5.98
CA LYS A 560 -23.70 9.26 4.97
C LYS A 560 -24.95 8.55 5.49
N ASP A 561 -24.91 8.07 6.73
CA ASP A 561 -26.06 7.39 7.32
C ASP A 561 -27.23 8.37 7.54
N ALA A 562 -26.94 9.53 8.13
CA ALA A 562 -27.92 10.59 8.36
C ALA A 562 -28.55 11.13 7.07
N PHE A 563 -27.76 11.33 6.00
CA PHE A 563 -28.24 11.84 4.71
C PHE A 563 -28.72 10.75 3.74
N SER A 564 -28.49 9.47 4.03
CA SER A 564 -29.06 8.35 3.24
C SER A 564 -30.47 7.97 3.68
N HIS A 565 -30.89 8.37 4.89
CA HIS A 565 -32.25 8.19 5.40
C HIS A 565 -33.28 9.21 4.86
N ASP A 566 -32.86 10.19 4.05
CA ASP A 566 -33.76 11.18 3.41
C ASP A 566 -34.56 10.61 2.22
N GLY A 567 -34.59 9.28 2.05
CA GLY A 567 -35.31 8.57 0.99
C GLY A 567 -36.56 7.81 1.42
N ARG A 568 -36.92 7.78 2.71
CA ARG A 568 -38.19 7.21 3.18
C ARG A 568 -39.10 8.32 3.71
N VAL A 569 -39.87 8.88 2.79
CA VAL A 569 -41.14 9.53 3.11
C VAL A 569 -42.16 8.43 3.39
N ASP A 570 -42.77 8.53 4.57
CA ASP A 570 -43.92 7.80 5.16
C ASP A 570 -43.75 6.34 5.59
#